data_AF-A0A0C9TDA4-F1
#
_entry.id   AF-A0A0C9TDA4-F1
#
_cell.length_a   1.000
_cell.length_b   1.000
_cell.length_c   1.000
_cell.angle_alpha   90.00
_cell.angle_beta   90.00
_cell.angle_gamma   90.00
#
_symmetry.space_group_name_H-M   'P 1'
#
loop_
_entity.id
_entity.type
_entity.pdbx_description
1 polymer ?
#
loop_
_entity_poly.entity_id
_entity_poly.type
_entity_poly.pdbx_seq_one_letter_code
_entity_poly.pdbx_strand_id
1 'polypeptide(L)'
;MGCDSVPPYTPSPPSPSYSTDLLPGEQTIEHARRASLQPLTGVCRRITDAITVVLRDQRPGSIHPTYDRGGVVRGDLILKSTDDLTSVTLKLEGSLFVEKSGVSITTTICSMTYAMWSASQGRPCPQKIPFAAILPLTFKDGGHLRHLPPTFEASEPRVVCSYSLTVELSRPRQFLHFLRASETVKVPFIYRPRSRPHTSMLPSDLPFMTTVKSSPEEWHQIMCTVNMSKASGLDPVQCLLFIPSVQVYALSDTIPFHLQIRGSPASLVPFLEQSQASGVPSHSGGGVIIRVYLLRQTGIRIHEKSLASSRVLGEGKMEPSQLSPSKQHAFQRHPLGEGLDSLDWDGELRCSDNATVPTFVTSQVYIKDLITMSITPRQPLKSPLLGVKHCHPIRLVTDPWSNEVIS
;
A
#
# COMPACT_ATOMS: atom_id res chain seq x y z
N MET A 1 51.22 4.44 -49.84
CA MET A 1 50.40 4.20 -48.63
C MET A 1 50.35 5.52 -47.87
N GLY A 2 49.28 6.30 -48.07
CA GLY A 2 49.09 7.58 -47.40
C GLY A 2 48.61 7.35 -45.97
N CYS A 3 49.29 7.95 -45.01
CA CYS A 3 48.93 7.90 -43.60
C CYS A 3 47.97 9.07 -43.36
N ASP A 4 46.67 8.79 -43.29
CA ASP A 4 45.65 9.80 -42.97
C ASP A 4 45.81 10.20 -41.49
N SER A 5 46.35 11.40 -41.27
CA SER A 5 46.44 12.00 -39.95
C SER A 5 45.05 12.46 -39.50
N VAL A 6 44.56 11.87 -38.41
CA VAL A 6 43.29 12.24 -37.77
C VAL A 6 43.36 13.69 -37.29
N PRO A 7 42.28 14.50 -37.41
CA PRO A 7 42.29 15.89 -36.97
C PRO A 7 42.66 16.00 -35.48
N PRO A 8 43.47 16.99 -35.10
CA PRO A 8 43.80 17.22 -33.70
C PRO A 8 42.53 17.63 -32.94
N TYR A 9 42.16 16.83 -31.93
CA TYR A 9 41.07 17.18 -31.02
C TYR A 9 41.57 18.19 -29.99
N THR A 10 40.89 19.34 -29.91
CA THR A 10 41.07 20.30 -28.82
C THR A 10 40.51 19.68 -27.54
N PRO A 11 41.26 19.65 -26.42
CA PRO A 11 40.76 19.10 -25.16
C PRO A 11 39.52 19.88 -24.72
N SER A 12 38.49 19.16 -24.29
CA SER A 12 37.29 19.76 -23.71
C SER A 12 37.66 20.63 -22.51
N PRO A 13 37.00 21.79 -22.31
CA PRO A 13 37.15 22.52 -21.05
C PRO A 13 36.77 21.61 -19.86
N PRO A 14 37.38 21.82 -18.68
CA PRO A 14 37.03 21.05 -17.50
C PRO A 14 35.55 21.21 -17.19
N SER A 15 34.91 20.11 -16.79
CA SER A 15 33.53 20.15 -16.33
C SER A 15 33.39 21.21 -15.22
N PRO A 16 32.30 22.01 -15.22
CA PRO A 16 32.08 23.00 -14.18
C PRO A 16 32.09 22.34 -12.79
N SER A 17 32.53 23.09 -11.77
CA SER A 17 32.49 22.62 -10.39
C SER A 17 31.04 22.61 -9.93
N TYR A 18 30.49 21.41 -9.74
CA TYR A 18 29.16 21.24 -9.15
C TYR A 18 29.28 21.36 -7.62
N SER A 19 28.54 22.30 -7.03
CA SER A 19 28.38 22.46 -5.58
C SER A 19 27.03 21.89 -5.15
N THR A 20 26.95 21.30 -3.96
CA THR A 20 25.67 20.95 -3.32
C THR A 20 24.99 22.15 -2.67
N ASP A 21 25.73 23.24 -2.47
CA ASP A 21 25.26 24.48 -1.89
C ASP A 21 24.91 25.47 -3.00
N LEU A 22 23.73 26.08 -2.91
CA LEU A 22 23.26 27.10 -3.85
C LEU A 22 24.19 28.32 -3.83
N LEU A 23 24.63 28.76 -5.01
CA LEU A 23 25.33 30.02 -5.19
C LEU A 23 24.35 31.21 -5.16
N PRO A 24 24.84 32.44 -4.95
CA PRO A 24 24.01 33.64 -5.03
C PRO A 24 23.29 33.75 -6.39
N GLY A 25 21.95 33.79 -6.37
CA GLY A 25 21.10 33.85 -7.57
C GLY A 25 20.63 32.49 -8.08
N GLU A 26 21.13 31.38 -7.53
CA GLU A 26 20.57 30.06 -7.78
C GLU A 26 19.36 29.82 -6.88
N GLN A 27 18.29 29.29 -7.47
CA GLN A 27 17.11 28.86 -6.75
C GLN A 27 16.96 27.35 -6.91
N THR A 28 16.80 26.63 -5.80
CA THR A 28 16.36 25.24 -5.84
C THR A 28 14.93 25.19 -6.37
N ILE A 29 14.74 24.70 -7.58
CA ILE A 29 13.42 24.53 -8.20
C ILE A 29 12.64 23.41 -7.51
N GLU A 30 13.34 22.40 -6.96
CA GLU A 30 12.73 21.27 -6.27
C GLU A 30 13.62 20.81 -5.10
N HIS A 31 13.21 21.09 -3.86
CA HIS A 31 13.93 20.60 -2.68
C HIS A 31 13.32 19.26 -2.29
N ALA A 32 13.96 18.16 -2.67
CA ALA A 32 13.68 16.86 -2.06
C ALA A 32 14.08 16.97 -0.58
N ARG A 33 13.13 17.37 0.27
CA ARG A 33 13.30 17.24 1.71
C ARG A 33 13.58 15.76 1.93
N ARG A 34 14.82 15.42 2.29
CA ARG A 34 15.11 14.19 3.02
C ARG A 34 14.12 14.17 4.15
N ALA A 35 13.08 13.35 4.04
CA ALA A 35 12.27 13.02 5.18
C ALA A 35 13.30 12.52 6.17
N SER A 36 13.64 13.34 7.18
CA SER A 36 14.75 13.06 8.06
C SER A 36 14.40 11.75 8.73
N LEU A 37 14.94 10.65 8.21
CA LEU A 37 14.77 9.35 8.82
C LEU A 37 15.42 9.55 10.18
N GLN A 38 14.58 9.68 11.21
CA GLN A 38 15.06 9.82 12.56
C GLN A 38 16.04 8.66 12.76
N PRO A 39 17.28 8.93 13.22
CA PRO A 39 18.26 7.88 13.41
C PRO A 39 17.61 6.75 14.23
N LEU A 40 17.68 5.53 13.70
CA LEU A 40 17.16 4.35 14.37
C LEU A 40 18.10 4.03 15.55
N THR A 41 17.90 4.69 16.69
CA THR A 41 18.74 4.55 17.89
C THR A 41 18.04 3.78 19.00
N GLY A 42 16.78 3.40 18.79
CA GLY A 42 15.98 2.65 19.74
C GLY A 42 16.42 1.19 19.87
N VAL A 43 15.98 0.56 20.96
CA VAL A 43 16.30 -0.82 21.30
C VAL A 43 15.04 -1.53 21.77
N CYS A 44 14.78 -2.73 21.28
CA CYS A 44 13.74 -3.63 21.81
C CYS A 44 14.41 -4.74 22.63
N ARG A 45 13.86 -5.06 23.81
CA ARG A 45 14.40 -6.08 24.72
C ARG A 45 13.36 -7.14 25.02
N ARG A 46 13.76 -8.40 24.95
CA ARG A 46 12.99 -9.54 25.48
C ARG A 46 13.84 -10.22 26.54
N ILE A 47 13.34 -10.27 27.77
CA ILE A 47 14.04 -10.82 28.93
C ILE A 47 13.29 -12.08 29.38
N THR A 48 14.01 -13.18 29.57
CA THR A 48 13.54 -14.41 30.23
C THR A 48 14.49 -14.77 31.37
N ASP A 49 14.27 -15.93 32.00
CA ASP A 49 15.12 -16.39 33.08
C ASP A 49 16.51 -16.82 32.63
N ALA A 50 16.69 -17.33 31.42
CA ALA A 50 18.02 -17.71 30.94
C ALA A 50 18.68 -16.71 29.99
N ILE A 51 17.92 -15.87 29.28
CA ILE A 51 18.47 -15.02 28.23
C ILE A 51 17.76 -13.67 28.11
N THR A 52 18.54 -12.64 27.80
CA THR A 52 18.05 -11.35 27.33
C THR A 52 18.43 -11.17 25.86
N VAL A 53 17.41 -11.02 25.00
CA VAL A 53 17.58 -10.68 23.59
C VAL A 53 17.43 -9.17 23.43
N VAL A 54 18.46 -8.53 22.89
CA VAL A 54 18.50 -7.09 22.63
C VAL A 54 18.53 -6.85 21.13
N LEU A 55 17.51 -6.20 20.57
CA LEU A 55 17.42 -5.82 19.16
C LEU A 55 17.69 -4.33 19.01
N ARG A 56 18.68 -3.97 18.21
CA ARG A 56 19.14 -2.59 17.99
C ARG A 56 18.49 -2.00 16.74
N ASP A 57 18.78 -0.75 16.46
CA ASP A 57 18.34 -0.04 15.25
C ASP A 57 16.81 0.03 15.13
N GLN A 58 16.12 0.25 16.26
CA GLN A 58 14.67 0.37 16.31
C GLN A 58 14.24 1.84 16.37
N ARG A 59 12.99 2.13 16.01
CA ARG A 59 12.42 3.45 16.23
C ARG A 59 12.30 3.71 17.74
N PRO A 60 12.75 4.87 18.27
CA PRO A 60 12.57 5.21 19.68
C PRO A 60 11.09 5.09 20.09
N GLY A 61 10.83 4.41 21.20
CA GLY A 61 9.47 4.16 21.70
C GLY A 61 8.71 3.02 21.02
N SER A 62 9.30 2.33 20.04
CA SER A 62 8.63 1.17 19.42
C SER A 62 8.55 -0.01 20.37
N ILE A 63 7.35 -0.56 20.53
CA ILE A 63 7.10 -1.76 21.34
C ILE A 63 7.53 -3.01 20.57
N HIS A 64 7.31 -3.00 19.25
CA HIS A 64 7.64 -4.12 18.37
C HIS A 64 8.83 -3.78 17.49
N PRO A 65 9.79 -4.70 17.32
CA PRO A 65 10.84 -4.50 16.35
C PRO A 65 10.22 -4.40 14.96
N THR A 66 10.72 -3.49 14.12
CA THR A 66 10.23 -3.30 12.75
C THR A 66 11.38 -3.35 11.77
N TYR A 67 11.22 -4.13 10.70
CA TYR A 67 12.24 -4.29 9.66
C TYR A 67 11.66 -4.09 8.27
N ASP A 68 12.50 -3.57 7.38
CA ASP A 68 12.19 -3.35 5.97
C ASP A 68 12.75 -4.49 5.11
N ARG A 69 12.52 -4.43 3.79
CA ARG A 69 13.07 -5.30 2.77
C ARG A 69 14.59 -5.37 2.89
N GLY A 70 15.12 -6.58 3.02
CA GLY A 70 16.56 -6.79 3.20
C GLY A 70 17.11 -6.24 4.52
N GLY A 71 16.22 -5.88 5.45
CA GLY A 71 16.59 -5.33 6.75
C GLY A 71 17.51 -6.27 7.52
N VAL A 72 18.46 -5.69 8.23
CA VAL A 72 19.40 -6.43 9.08
C VAL A 72 18.87 -6.47 10.51
N VAL A 73 18.53 -7.66 10.99
CA VAL A 73 18.21 -7.93 12.38
C VAL A 73 19.51 -7.96 13.18
N ARG A 74 19.85 -6.84 13.83
CA ARG A 74 21.08 -6.67 14.62
C ARG A 74 20.78 -6.68 16.12
N GLY A 75 21.64 -7.32 16.89
CA GLY A 75 21.42 -7.42 18.31
C GLY A 75 22.51 -8.08 19.12
N ASP A 76 22.20 -8.29 20.40
CA ASP A 76 23.01 -9.03 21.34
C ASP A 76 22.14 -10.08 22.04
N LEU A 77 22.70 -11.27 22.23
CA LEU A 77 22.19 -12.28 23.15
C LEU A 77 23.00 -12.17 24.44
N ILE A 78 22.33 -11.94 25.56
CA ILE A 78 22.96 -11.86 26.89
C ILE A 78 22.46 -13.04 27.71
N LEU A 79 23.33 -14.03 27.93
CA LEU A 79 23.04 -15.27 28.64
C LEU A 79 23.22 -15.05 30.15
N LYS A 80 22.26 -15.51 30.97
CA LYS A 80 22.39 -15.39 32.42
C LYS A 80 23.37 -16.42 33.00
N SER A 81 23.36 -17.64 32.47
CA SER A 81 24.36 -18.68 32.75
C SER A 81 24.75 -19.37 31.44
N THR A 82 26.04 -19.64 31.31
CA THR A 82 26.65 -20.39 30.20
C THR A 82 26.92 -21.84 30.54
N ASP A 83 26.61 -22.25 31.77
CA ASP A 83 26.90 -23.57 32.29
C ASP A 83 26.04 -24.62 31.57
N ASP A 84 26.65 -25.76 31.26
CA ASP A 84 26.04 -26.89 30.57
C ASP A 84 25.42 -26.56 29.20
N LEU A 85 25.68 -25.39 28.63
CA LEU A 85 25.24 -25.08 27.26
C LEU A 85 25.99 -25.97 26.27
N THR A 86 25.25 -26.55 25.34
CA THR A 86 25.79 -27.36 24.24
C THR A 86 25.74 -26.61 22.91
N SER A 87 24.74 -25.75 22.72
CA SER A 87 24.67 -24.86 21.57
C SER A 87 23.75 -23.66 21.82
N VAL A 88 24.03 -22.59 21.09
CA VAL A 88 23.17 -21.41 20.96
C VAL A 88 22.84 -21.26 19.48
N THR A 89 21.55 -21.32 19.16
CA THR A 89 21.07 -21.23 17.77
C THR A 89 20.12 -20.06 17.63
N LEU A 90 20.26 -19.31 16.54
CA LEU A 90 19.39 -18.20 16.16
C LEU A 90 18.60 -18.61 14.91
N LYS A 91 17.29 -18.43 14.93
CA LYS A 91 16.40 -18.74 13.80
C LYS A 91 15.61 -17.50 13.41
N LEU A 92 15.53 -17.24 12.11
CA LEU A 92 14.69 -16.20 11.53
C LEU A 92 13.58 -16.88 10.72
N GLU A 93 12.35 -16.71 11.18
CA GLU A 93 11.21 -17.48 10.71
C GLU A 93 10.11 -16.54 10.22
N GLY A 94 9.45 -16.92 9.13
CA GLY A 94 8.29 -16.24 8.58
C GLY A 94 7.27 -17.26 8.13
N SER A 95 5.99 -17.04 8.45
CA SER A 95 4.91 -17.95 8.09
C SER A 95 3.67 -17.19 7.62
N LEU A 96 2.96 -17.82 6.67
CA LEU A 96 1.65 -17.40 6.18
C LEU A 96 0.63 -18.47 6.59
N PHE A 97 -0.26 -18.12 7.49
CA PHE A 97 -1.40 -18.93 7.89
C PHE A 97 -2.65 -18.41 7.20
N VAL A 98 -3.41 -19.30 6.56
CA VAL A 98 -4.73 -19.02 6.01
C VAL A 98 -5.74 -20.02 6.54
N GLU A 99 -6.92 -19.56 6.92
CA GLU A 99 -8.00 -20.42 7.41
C GLU A 99 -9.36 -19.97 6.87
N LYS A 100 -10.16 -20.94 6.41
CA LYS A 100 -11.55 -20.73 6.05
C LYS A 100 -12.37 -22.01 6.21
N SER A 101 -13.55 -21.89 6.81
CA SER A 101 -14.54 -22.98 6.90
C SER A 101 -13.94 -24.27 7.48
N GLY A 102 -13.07 -24.13 8.49
CA GLY A 102 -12.39 -25.25 9.16
C GLY A 102 -11.16 -25.80 8.43
N VAL A 103 -10.86 -25.35 7.21
CA VAL A 103 -9.64 -25.72 6.50
C VAL A 103 -8.57 -24.67 6.76
N SER A 104 -7.41 -25.09 7.26
CA SER A 104 -6.25 -24.22 7.46
C SER A 104 -5.01 -24.71 6.71
N ILE A 105 -4.21 -23.77 6.21
CA ILE A 105 -2.93 -24.02 5.55
C ILE A 105 -1.90 -23.08 6.16
N THR A 106 -0.73 -23.63 6.53
CA THR A 106 0.43 -22.85 6.95
C THR A 106 1.55 -23.02 5.93
N THR A 107 2.02 -21.91 5.37
CA THR A 107 3.13 -21.86 4.44
C THR A 107 4.34 -21.22 5.11
N THR A 108 5.49 -21.88 5.04
CA THR A 108 6.75 -21.27 5.48
C THR A 108 7.21 -20.28 4.43
N ILE A 109 7.29 -19.00 4.80
CA ILE A 109 7.80 -17.93 3.94
C ILE A 109 9.33 -17.94 3.98
N CYS A 110 9.91 -18.00 5.19
CA CYS A 110 11.35 -18.12 5.36
C CYS A 110 11.67 -18.90 6.63
N SER A 111 12.79 -19.62 6.60
CA SER A 111 13.36 -20.31 7.75
C SER A 111 14.87 -20.33 7.59
N MET A 112 15.54 -19.41 8.27
CA MET A 112 17.01 -19.30 8.29
C MET A 112 17.50 -19.68 9.68
N THR A 113 18.57 -20.46 9.76
CA THR A 113 19.16 -20.92 11.03
C THR A 113 20.64 -20.57 11.05
N TYR A 114 21.10 -20.00 12.17
CA TYR A 114 22.48 -19.60 12.40
C TYR A 114 22.99 -20.24 13.70
N ALA A 115 24.10 -20.98 13.60
CA ALA A 115 24.80 -21.50 14.77
C ALA A 115 25.64 -20.38 15.39
N MET A 116 25.17 -19.82 16.50
CA MET A 116 25.83 -18.70 17.17
C MET A 116 27.01 -19.16 18.02
N TRP A 117 26.89 -20.34 18.63
CA TRP A 117 27.95 -21.00 19.38
C TRP A 117 27.67 -22.51 19.51
N SER A 118 28.72 -23.33 19.61
CA SER A 118 28.60 -24.76 19.91
C SER A 118 29.77 -25.27 20.76
N ALA A 119 29.48 -26.12 21.73
CA ALA A 119 30.48 -26.75 22.60
C ALA A 119 31.50 -27.60 21.83
N SER A 120 31.15 -28.12 20.65
CA SER A 120 32.06 -28.88 19.79
C SER A 120 33.25 -28.06 19.29
N GLN A 121 33.17 -26.72 19.36
CA GLN A 121 34.27 -25.82 18.99
C GLN A 121 35.37 -25.75 20.06
N GLY A 122 35.19 -26.39 21.23
CA GLY A 122 36.19 -26.46 22.31
C GLY A 122 36.45 -25.13 23.02
N ARG A 123 35.66 -24.09 22.73
CA ARG A 123 35.76 -22.76 23.37
C ARG A 123 34.61 -22.56 24.35
N PRO A 124 34.84 -21.92 25.50
CA PRO A 124 33.77 -21.57 26.43
C PRO A 124 32.74 -20.67 25.75
N CYS A 125 31.46 -20.85 26.08
CA CYS A 125 30.39 -20.01 25.56
C CYS A 125 30.53 -18.58 26.10
N PRO A 126 30.61 -17.54 25.25
CA PRO A 126 30.66 -16.17 25.74
C PRO A 126 29.30 -15.78 26.32
N GLN A 127 29.31 -15.06 27.43
CA GLN A 127 28.08 -14.60 28.09
C GLN A 127 27.27 -13.62 27.23
N LYS A 128 27.93 -12.88 26.35
CA LYS A 128 27.32 -11.96 25.39
C LYS A 128 27.71 -12.34 23.96
N ILE A 129 26.72 -12.64 23.12
CA ILE A 129 26.92 -13.01 21.71
C ILE A 129 26.28 -11.95 20.81
N PRO A 130 27.06 -11.11 20.10
CA PRO A 130 26.52 -10.21 19.09
C PRO A 130 26.06 -11.00 17.86
N PHE A 131 25.02 -10.51 17.19
CA PHE A 131 24.54 -11.11 15.96
C PHE A 131 24.04 -10.08 14.94
N ALA A 132 24.08 -10.47 13.68
CA ALA A 132 23.46 -9.76 12.57
C ALA A 132 22.91 -10.81 11.59
N ALA A 133 21.60 -10.76 11.33
CA ALA A 133 20.94 -11.64 10.37
C ALA A 133 20.20 -10.80 9.33
N ILE A 134 20.36 -11.13 8.05
CA ILE A 134 19.72 -10.40 6.96
C ILE A 134 18.41 -11.10 6.60
N LEU A 135 17.31 -10.34 6.50
CA LEU A 135 16.05 -10.86 5.99
C LEU A 135 16.18 -11.21 4.50
N PRO A 136 15.67 -12.37 4.06
CA PRO A 136 15.74 -12.73 2.64
C PRO A 136 14.92 -11.76 1.81
N LEU A 137 15.41 -11.40 0.61
CA LEU A 137 14.68 -10.48 -0.28
C LEU A 137 13.47 -11.14 -0.94
N THR A 138 13.52 -12.46 -1.09
CA THR A 138 12.55 -13.26 -1.80
C THR A 138 12.36 -14.63 -1.17
N PHE A 139 11.22 -15.26 -1.44
CA PHE A 139 10.93 -16.64 -1.12
C PHE A 139 10.35 -17.37 -2.33
N LYS A 140 10.40 -18.71 -2.31
CA LYS A 140 9.83 -19.56 -3.36
C LYS A 140 8.36 -19.83 -3.06
N ASP A 141 7.49 -19.46 -3.98
CA ASP A 141 6.04 -19.52 -3.82
C ASP A 141 5.36 -20.00 -5.11
N GLY A 142 4.78 -21.21 -5.07
CA GLY A 142 4.17 -21.83 -6.25
C GLY A 142 5.14 -21.95 -7.44
N GLY A 143 6.43 -22.21 -7.16
CA GLY A 143 7.48 -22.31 -8.19
C GLY A 143 8.11 -20.99 -8.62
N HIS A 144 7.54 -19.84 -8.26
CA HIS A 144 8.07 -18.52 -8.59
C HIS A 144 8.83 -17.90 -7.42
N LEU A 145 9.84 -17.08 -7.71
CA LEU A 145 10.46 -16.22 -6.71
C LEU A 145 9.60 -14.97 -6.51
N ARG A 146 9.19 -14.70 -5.26
CA ARG A 146 8.39 -13.52 -4.89
C ARG A 146 9.05 -12.79 -3.73
N HIS A 147 8.77 -11.50 -3.58
CA HIS A 147 9.16 -10.77 -2.37
C HIS A 147 8.43 -11.28 -1.15
N LEU A 148 9.06 -11.16 0.03
CA LEU A 148 8.40 -11.43 1.29
C LEU A 148 7.13 -10.56 1.44
N PRO A 149 5.98 -11.14 1.80
CA PRO A 149 4.78 -10.36 2.09
C PRO A 149 4.92 -9.56 3.40
N PRO A 150 4.29 -8.39 3.53
CA PRO A 150 4.28 -7.64 4.79
C PRO A 150 3.65 -8.45 5.94
N THR A 151 4.01 -8.13 7.19
CA THR A 151 3.23 -8.58 8.36
C THR A 151 1.78 -8.11 8.17
N PHE A 152 0.84 -9.05 8.23
CA PHE A 152 -0.55 -8.79 7.87
C PHE A 152 -1.48 -9.71 8.66
N GLU A 153 -2.62 -9.16 9.10
CA GLU A 153 -3.67 -9.91 9.78
C GLU A 153 -5.03 -9.47 9.25
N ALA A 154 -5.89 -10.44 8.92
CA ALA A 154 -7.29 -10.24 8.59
C ALA A 154 -8.11 -11.36 9.24
N SER A 155 -9.32 -11.02 9.70
CA SER A 155 -10.24 -11.97 10.32
C SER A 155 -11.09 -12.73 9.31
N GLU A 156 -11.44 -12.10 8.20
CA GLU A 156 -12.31 -12.69 7.17
C GLU A 156 -11.80 -12.35 5.76
N PRO A 157 -11.37 -13.34 4.96
CA PRO A 157 -10.91 -14.66 5.42
C PRO A 157 -9.80 -14.53 6.47
N ARG A 158 -9.63 -15.54 7.34
CA ARG A 158 -8.59 -15.48 8.37
C ARG A 158 -7.23 -15.66 7.71
N VAL A 159 -6.41 -14.62 7.76
CA VAL A 159 -5.07 -14.60 7.19
C VAL A 159 -4.12 -14.02 8.24
N VAL A 160 -3.02 -14.69 8.51
CA VAL A 160 -1.96 -14.21 9.40
C VAL A 160 -0.61 -14.41 8.73
N CYS A 161 0.05 -13.32 8.37
CA CYS A 161 1.44 -13.31 7.92
C CYS A 161 2.30 -12.76 9.05
N SER A 162 3.18 -13.60 9.61
CA SER A 162 3.95 -13.27 10.80
C SER A 162 5.43 -13.61 10.65
N TYR A 163 6.27 -12.87 11.37
CA TYR A 163 7.71 -13.08 11.39
C TYR A 163 8.24 -13.05 12.82
N SER A 164 9.28 -13.83 13.09
CA SER A 164 9.89 -13.94 14.41
C SER A 164 11.36 -14.28 14.37
N LEU A 165 12.08 -13.75 15.35
CA LEU A 165 13.42 -14.19 15.73
C LEU A 165 13.29 -15.18 16.88
N THR A 166 13.79 -16.39 16.71
CA THR A 166 13.74 -17.45 17.72
C THR A 166 15.17 -17.77 18.16
N VAL A 167 15.45 -17.68 19.46
CA VAL A 167 16.73 -18.08 20.05
C VAL A 167 16.51 -19.39 20.79
N GLU A 168 17.35 -20.37 20.48
CA GLU A 168 17.29 -21.70 21.06
C GLU A 168 18.59 -22.02 21.82
N LEU A 169 18.44 -22.32 23.11
CA LEU A 169 19.52 -22.74 24.00
C LEU A 169 19.39 -24.23 24.26
N SER A 170 20.39 -25.02 23.87
CA SER A 170 20.40 -26.46 24.13
C SER A 170 21.30 -26.81 25.31
N ARG A 171 20.81 -27.65 26.22
CA ARG A 171 21.54 -28.22 27.36
C ARG A 171 21.36 -29.75 27.40
N PRO A 172 22.30 -30.53 27.96
CA PRO A 172 22.08 -31.95 28.20
C PRO A 172 21.01 -32.10 29.29
N ARG A 173 20.10 -33.09 29.18
CA ARG A 173 19.17 -33.39 30.28
C ARG A 173 19.91 -34.10 31.41
N GLN A 174 19.70 -33.63 32.64
CA GLN A 174 20.34 -34.18 33.86
C GLN A 174 20.07 -35.70 34.06
N PHE A 175 18.91 -36.20 33.64
CA PHE A 175 18.53 -37.61 33.85
C PHE A 175 18.67 -38.52 32.62
N LEU A 176 18.84 -37.96 31.42
CA LEU A 176 18.93 -38.72 30.18
C LEU A 176 19.93 -38.03 29.25
N HIS A 177 21.22 -38.36 29.37
CA HIS A 177 22.32 -37.73 28.61
C HIS A 177 22.14 -37.78 27.08
N PHE A 178 21.26 -38.66 26.57
CA PHE A 178 20.92 -38.77 25.15
C PHE A 178 19.81 -37.79 24.70
N LEU A 179 19.07 -37.17 25.63
CA LEU A 179 18.03 -36.19 25.32
C LEU A 179 18.49 -34.78 25.66
N ARG A 180 18.22 -33.83 24.77
CA ARG A 180 18.52 -32.40 24.97
C ARG A 180 17.32 -31.70 25.58
N ALA A 181 17.56 -30.86 26.59
CA ALA A 181 16.61 -29.83 27.01
C ALA A 181 16.85 -28.62 26.12
N SER A 182 15.79 -28.11 25.50
CA SER A 182 15.85 -26.91 24.68
C SER A 182 14.99 -25.84 25.32
N GLU A 183 15.59 -24.70 25.62
CA GLU A 183 14.90 -23.50 26.08
C GLU A 183 14.84 -22.53 24.90
N THR A 184 13.64 -22.02 24.61
CA THR A 184 13.40 -21.21 23.41
C THR A 184 12.80 -19.86 23.78
N VAL A 185 13.37 -18.79 23.22
CA VAL A 185 12.82 -17.43 23.32
C VAL A 185 12.44 -16.94 21.94
N LYS A 186 11.16 -16.63 21.75
CA LYS A 186 10.62 -16.11 20.49
C LYS A 186 10.31 -14.63 20.61
N VAL A 187 10.82 -13.84 19.68
CA VAL A 187 10.60 -12.38 19.57
C VAL A 187 9.89 -12.09 18.24
N PRO A 188 8.57 -11.82 18.25
CA PRO A 188 7.86 -11.43 17.04
C PRO A 188 8.32 -10.04 16.59
N PHE A 189 8.32 -9.81 15.29
CA PHE A 189 8.60 -8.49 14.71
C PHE A 189 7.69 -8.17 13.52
N ILE A 190 7.61 -6.89 13.19
CA ILE A 190 6.82 -6.37 12.09
C ILE A 190 7.74 -6.24 10.87
N TYR A 191 7.42 -6.96 9.79
CA TYR A 191 8.06 -6.77 8.50
C TYR A 191 7.19 -5.82 7.66
N ARG A 192 7.72 -4.64 7.36
CA ARG A 192 7.03 -3.56 6.63
C ARG A 192 7.88 -3.15 5.42
N PRO A 193 7.84 -3.92 4.32
CA PRO A 193 8.59 -3.62 3.11
C PRO A 193 8.13 -2.29 2.53
N ARG A 194 9.08 -1.38 2.31
CA ARG A 194 8.83 -0.07 1.71
C ARG A 194 8.70 -0.18 0.19
N SER A 195 7.80 0.61 -0.34
CA SER A 195 7.51 0.73 -1.77
C SER A 195 6.97 2.12 -2.05
N ARG A 196 7.24 2.62 -3.26
CA ARG A 196 6.84 3.95 -3.72
C ARG A 196 6.25 3.87 -5.14
N PRO A 197 5.45 4.86 -5.55
CA PRO A 197 5.11 5.05 -6.95
C PRO A 197 6.38 5.28 -7.79
N HIS A 198 6.31 4.97 -9.08
CA HIS A 198 7.44 5.14 -10.00
C HIS A 198 7.56 6.58 -10.51
N THR A 199 6.48 7.35 -10.45
CA THR A 199 6.40 8.76 -10.81
C THR A 199 5.57 9.50 -9.77
N SER A 200 5.75 10.82 -9.70
CA SER A 200 4.91 11.67 -8.87
C SER A 200 3.47 11.66 -9.37
N MET A 201 2.53 11.88 -8.45
CA MET A 201 1.15 12.19 -8.80
C MET A 201 1.02 13.70 -9.01
N LEU A 202 0.09 14.12 -9.86
CA LEU A 202 -0.30 15.53 -9.93
C LEU A 202 -0.66 16.07 -8.53
N PRO A 203 -0.20 17.28 -8.18
CA PRO A 203 -0.62 17.96 -6.95
C PRO A 203 -2.14 18.08 -6.87
N SER A 204 -2.72 17.80 -5.69
CA SER A 204 -4.17 17.80 -5.47
C SER A 204 -4.79 19.20 -5.50
N ASP A 205 -3.98 20.25 -5.41
CA ASP A 205 -4.39 21.65 -5.47
C ASP A 205 -4.60 22.17 -6.90
N LEU A 206 -4.21 21.40 -7.92
CA LEU A 206 -4.43 21.76 -9.32
C LEU A 206 -5.83 21.32 -9.81
N PRO A 207 -6.69 22.25 -10.28
CA PRO A 207 -8.02 21.90 -10.75
C PRO A 207 -8.00 21.01 -11.99
N PHE A 208 -8.86 19.98 -12.02
CA PHE A 208 -9.00 19.06 -13.15
C PHE A 208 -9.16 19.78 -14.49
N MET A 209 -10.04 20.79 -14.56
CA MET A 209 -10.36 21.51 -15.79
C MET A 209 -9.17 22.28 -16.38
N THR A 210 -8.16 22.61 -15.57
CA THR A 210 -6.92 23.25 -16.01
C THR A 210 -5.93 22.19 -16.52
N THR A 211 -5.78 21.11 -15.76
CA THR A 211 -4.79 20.06 -16.05
C THR A 211 -5.20 19.15 -17.19
N VAL A 212 -6.50 18.85 -17.36
CA VAL A 212 -6.97 17.96 -18.44
C VAL A 212 -6.67 18.52 -19.84
N LYS A 213 -6.55 19.84 -19.96
CA LYS A 213 -6.23 20.50 -21.24
C LYS A 213 -4.73 20.66 -21.48
N SER A 214 -3.98 20.90 -20.40
CA SER A 214 -2.53 21.16 -20.48
C SER A 214 -1.70 19.88 -20.45
N SER A 215 -2.17 18.88 -19.71
CA SER A 215 -1.51 17.58 -19.48
C SER A 215 -2.54 16.45 -19.39
N PRO A 216 -3.28 16.13 -20.48
CA PRO A 216 -4.28 15.05 -20.49
C PRO A 216 -3.69 13.68 -20.13
N GLU A 217 -2.41 13.43 -20.43
CA GLU A 217 -1.67 12.20 -20.12
C GLU A 217 -1.54 11.93 -18.62
N GLU A 218 -1.70 12.95 -17.79
CA GLU A 218 -1.69 12.83 -16.32
C GLU A 218 -3.01 12.29 -15.76
N TRP A 219 -4.03 12.13 -16.61
CA TRP A 219 -5.34 11.63 -16.22
C TRP A 219 -5.68 10.31 -16.92
N HIS A 220 -6.19 9.37 -16.13
CA HIS A 220 -6.77 8.13 -16.58
C HIS A 220 -8.29 8.20 -16.49
N GLN A 221 -8.95 8.04 -17.64
CA GLN A 221 -10.41 8.06 -17.75
C GLN A 221 -10.99 6.63 -17.65
N ILE A 222 -11.92 6.46 -16.72
CA ILE A 222 -12.68 5.25 -16.49
C ILE A 222 -14.13 5.52 -16.91
N MET A 223 -14.68 4.68 -17.79
CA MET A 223 -16.05 4.84 -18.29
C MET A 223 -16.95 3.71 -17.84
N CYS A 224 -18.17 4.05 -17.43
CA CYS A 224 -19.24 3.06 -17.29
C CYS A 224 -20.60 3.65 -17.67
N THR A 225 -21.55 2.78 -18.01
CA THR A 225 -22.92 3.18 -18.37
C THR A 225 -23.89 2.77 -17.27
N VAL A 226 -24.71 3.72 -16.81
CA VAL A 226 -25.86 3.49 -15.94
C VAL A 226 -27.06 3.18 -16.82
N ASN A 227 -27.54 1.95 -16.74
CA ASN A 227 -28.70 1.53 -17.51
C ASN A 227 -30.00 2.02 -16.85
N MET A 228 -30.98 2.35 -17.70
CA MET A 228 -32.32 2.68 -17.28
C MET A 228 -33.23 1.45 -17.33
N SER A 229 -34.27 1.44 -16.51
CA SER A 229 -35.38 0.50 -16.60
C SER A 229 -36.05 0.67 -17.96
N LYS A 230 -36.30 -0.45 -18.65
CA LYS A 230 -36.97 -0.47 -19.96
C LYS A 230 -38.32 0.24 -19.95
N ALA A 231 -39.02 0.23 -18.81
CA ALA A 231 -40.34 0.86 -18.66
C ALA A 231 -40.29 2.40 -18.62
N SER A 232 -39.12 2.99 -18.32
CA SER A 232 -38.98 4.44 -18.17
C SER A 232 -38.91 5.20 -19.49
N GLY A 233 -38.53 4.53 -20.59
CA GLY A 233 -38.27 5.17 -21.88
C GLY A 233 -37.10 6.16 -21.87
N LEU A 234 -36.29 6.19 -20.81
CA LEU A 234 -35.15 7.09 -20.66
C LEU A 234 -33.87 6.50 -21.27
N ASP A 235 -33.01 7.37 -21.78
CA ASP A 235 -31.71 6.99 -22.33
C ASP A 235 -30.71 6.63 -21.23
N PRO A 236 -29.81 5.66 -21.45
CA PRO A 236 -28.72 5.36 -20.52
C PRO A 236 -27.83 6.59 -20.26
N VAL A 237 -27.27 6.65 -19.05
CA VAL A 237 -26.38 7.73 -18.63
C VAL A 237 -24.93 7.23 -18.64
N GLN A 238 -24.02 8.02 -19.20
CA GLN A 238 -22.59 7.73 -19.18
C GLN A 238 -21.95 8.37 -17.94
N CYS A 239 -21.11 7.62 -17.24
CA CYS A 239 -20.30 8.11 -16.14
C CYS A 239 -18.82 8.00 -16.52
N LEU A 240 -18.10 9.10 -16.37
CA LEU A 240 -16.68 9.25 -16.67
C LEU A 240 -15.98 9.64 -15.37
N LEU A 241 -15.17 8.74 -14.82
CA LEU A 241 -14.35 8.99 -13.64
C LEU A 241 -12.89 9.19 -14.09
N PHE A 242 -12.34 10.35 -13.81
CA PHE A 242 -10.94 10.69 -14.07
C PHE A 242 -10.15 10.59 -12.77
N ILE A 243 -9.06 9.83 -12.81
CA ILE A 243 -8.09 9.69 -11.70
C ILE A 243 -6.68 9.93 -12.24
N PRO A 244 -5.67 10.19 -11.40
CA PRO A 244 -4.30 10.33 -11.86
C PRO A 244 -3.80 9.07 -12.59
N SER A 245 -3.05 9.27 -13.67
CA SER A 245 -2.65 8.18 -14.58
C SER A 245 -1.65 7.20 -13.96
N VAL A 246 -0.91 7.63 -12.93
CA VAL A 246 0.07 6.80 -12.20
C VAL A 246 -0.54 5.53 -11.62
N GLN A 247 -1.79 5.56 -11.14
CA GLN A 247 -2.56 4.42 -10.58
C GLN A 247 -1.85 3.62 -9.46
N VAL A 248 -0.74 4.13 -8.96
CA VAL A 248 0.03 3.63 -7.84
C VAL A 248 0.14 4.76 -6.83
N TYR A 249 -0.51 4.59 -5.68
CA TYR A 249 -0.66 5.65 -4.68
C TYR A 249 -0.11 5.16 -3.34
N ALA A 250 0.51 6.03 -2.57
CA ALA A 250 0.85 5.70 -1.20
C ALA A 250 -0.41 5.62 -0.34
N LEU A 251 -0.34 4.84 0.74
CA LEU A 251 -1.40 4.77 1.75
C LEU A 251 -1.72 6.14 2.37
N SER A 252 -0.75 7.06 2.37
CA SER A 252 -0.90 8.43 2.87
C SER A 252 -1.43 9.43 1.85
N ASP A 253 -1.48 9.08 0.56
CA ASP A 253 -1.81 10.03 -0.49
C ASP A 253 -3.28 10.44 -0.42
N THR A 254 -3.53 11.69 -0.84
CA THR A 254 -4.85 12.19 -1.16
C THR A 254 -4.98 12.19 -2.67
N ILE A 255 -5.78 11.26 -3.20
CA ILE A 255 -5.92 11.01 -4.63
C ILE A 255 -7.04 11.91 -5.16
N PRO A 256 -6.74 12.95 -5.96
CA PRO A 256 -7.78 13.76 -6.59
C PRO A 256 -8.53 12.92 -7.63
N PHE A 257 -9.80 13.22 -7.85
CA PHE A 257 -10.57 12.65 -8.94
C PHE A 257 -11.61 13.65 -9.45
N HIS A 258 -12.03 13.47 -10.69
CA HIS A 258 -13.14 14.20 -11.28
C HIS A 258 -14.19 13.22 -11.79
N LEU A 259 -15.46 13.46 -11.46
CA LEU A 259 -16.57 12.64 -11.91
C LEU A 259 -17.47 13.48 -12.81
N GLN A 260 -17.66 13.01 -14.04
CA GLN A 260 -18.59 13.59 -15.00
C GLN A 260 -19.70 12.59 -15.33
N ILE A 261 -20.95 13.04 -15.28
CA ILE A 261 -22.12 12.23 -15.62
C ILE A 261 -22.82 12.90 -16.80
N ARG A 262 -22.97 12.18 -17.92
CA ARG A 262 -23.53 12.69 -19.17
C ARG A 262 -24.77 11.93 -19.59
N GLY A 263 -25.80 12.64 -20.05
CA GLY A 263 -27.06 12.03 -20.46
C GLY A 263 -28.00 13.04 -21.11
N SER A 264 -29.14 12.56 -21.59
CA SER A 264 -30.23 13.46 -21.94
C SER A 264 -30.73 14.20 -20.68
N PRO A 265 -31.24 15.44 -20.80
CA PRO A 265 -31.69 16.21 -19.64
C PRO A 265 -32.69 15.46 -18.76
N ALA A 266 -33.59 14.68 -19.38
CA ALA A 266 -34.57 13.84 -18.68
C ALA A 266 -33.92 12.72 -17.85
N SER A 267 -32.88 12.08 -18.39
CA SER A 267 -32.14 11.02 -17.72
C SER A 267 -31.27 11.52 -16.55
N LEU A 268 -30.91 12.81 -16.53
CA LEU A 268 -30.07 13.41 -15.49
C LEU A 268 -30.86 13.95 -14.28
N VAL A 269 -32.19 14.09 -14.38
CA VAL A 269 -33.04 14.61 -13.28
C VAL A 269 -32.76 13.93 -11.93
N PRO A 270 -32.65 12.59 -11.81
CA PRO A 270 -32.43 11.94 -10.52
C PRO A 270 -31.08 12.26 -9.86
N PHE A 271 -30.10 12.73 -10.63
CA PHE A 271 -28.77 13.09 -10.13
C PHE A 271 -28.75 14.51 -9.57
N LEU A 272 -29.62 15.40 -10.06
CA LEU A 272 -29.76 16.78 -9.57
C LEU A 272 -30.37 16.83 -8.17
N GLU A 273 -31.31 15.92 -7.88
CA GLU A 273 -31.96 15.81 -6.56
C GLU A 273 -30.97 15.45 -5.43
N GLN A 274 -29.79 14.89 -5.76
CA GLN A 274 -28.74 14.61 -4.78
C GLN A 274 -28.11 15.89 -4.21
N SER A 275 -27.99 16.95 -5.01
CA SER A 275 -27.27 18.18 -4.64
C SER A 275 -28.00 19.02 -3.60
N GLN A 276 -29.30 18.79 -3.36
CA GLN A 276 -30.14 19.62 -2.49
C GLN A 276 -30.20 19.12 -1.03
N ALA A 277 -29.32 18.22 -0.61
CA ALA A 277 -29.36 17.56 0.69
C ALA A 277 -28.92 18.43 1.90
N SER A 278 -29.01 19.76 1.81
CA SER A 278 -28.93 20.66 2.96
C SER A 278 -30.24 20.65 3.75
N GLY A 279 -30.42 19.61 4.57
CA GLY A 279 -31.24 19.63 5.78
C GLY A 279 -32.78 19.57 5.68
N VAL A 280 -33.38 19.78 4.51
CA VAL A 280 -34.84 19.70 4.36
C VAL A 280 -35.24 18.37 3.72
N PRO A 281 -36.04 17.51 4.38
CA PRO A 281 -36.55 16.28 3.78
C PRO A 281 -37.52 16.61 2.65
N SER A 282 -37.03 16.65 1.41
CA SER A 282 -37.87 16.76 0.23
C SER A 282 -38.64 15.44 0.03
N HIS A 283 -39.98 15.52 0.05
CA HIS A 283 -40.87 14.35 -0.09
C HIS A 283 -40.88 13.72 -1.50
N SER A 284 -40.17 14.29 -2.47
CA SER A 284 -39.94 13.73 -3.81
C SER A 284 -38.75 12.75 -3.78
N GLY A 285 -39.01 11.52 -3.35
CA GLY A 285 -38.01 10.47 -3.07
C GLY A 285 -37.38 9.75 -4.28
N GLY A 286 -37.04 10.47 -5.36
CA GLY A 286 -36.53 9.89 -6.62
C GLY A 286 -35.01 9.78 -6.76
N GLY A 287 -34.24 10.52 -5.95
CA GLY A 287 -32.80 10.72 -6.17
C GLY A 287 -31.89 9.50 -6.03
N VAL A 288 -30.64 9.67 -6.44
CA VAL A 288 -29.57 8.67 -6.30
C VAL A 288 -28.58 9.00 -5.18
N ILE A 289 -27.80 7.99 -4.81
CA ILE A 289 -26.60 8.13 -3.99
C ILE A 289 -25.40 7.78 -4.87
N ILE A 290 -24.62 8.80 -5.24
CA ILE A 290 -23.33 8.64 -5.90
C ILE A 290 -22.24 8.55 -4.83
N ARG A 291 -21.36 7.55 -4.94
CA ARG A 291 -20.20 7.36 -4.07
C ARG A 291 -18.98 7.03 -4.92
N VAL A 292 -17.83 7.57 -4.52
CA VAL A 292 -16.52 7.12 -4.97
C VAL A 292 -15.74 6.76 -3.72
N TYR A 293 -15.16 5.56 -3.66
CA TYR A 293 -14.46 5.09 -2.46
C TYR A 293 -13.34 4.10 -2.79
N LEU A 294 -12.38 3.98 -1.89
CA LEU A 294 -11.31 3.00 -1.94
C LEU A 294 -11.80 1.67 -1.37
N LEU A 295 -11.69 0.59 -2.13
CA LEU A 295 -12.09 -0.75 -1.73
C LEU A 295 -10.90 -1.70 -1.74
N ARG A 296 -10.64 -2.35 -0.61
CA ARG A 296 -9.67 -3.45 -0.50
C ARG A 296 -10.38 -4.78 -0.57
N GLN A 297 -9.88 -5.65 -1.43
CA GLN A 297 -10.25 -7.06 -1.48
C GLN A 297 -9.14 -7.90 -0.86
N THR A 298 -9.49 -8.68 0.15
CA THR A 298 -8.62 -9.70 0.74
C THR A 298 -9.13 -11.04 0.25
N GLY A 299 -8.36 -11.69 -0.62
CA GLY A 299 -8.72 -13.00 -1.12
C GLY A 299 -7.74 -14.09 -0.75
N ILE A 300 -8.27 -15.28 -0.56
CA ILE A 300 -7.50 -16.50 -0.38
C ILE A 300 -7.76 -17.47 -1.53
N ARG A 301 -6.78 -18.32 -1.81
CA ARG A 301 -6.88 -19.47 -2.71
C ARG A 301 -6.42 -20.71 -1.95
N ILE A 302 -7.35 -21.64 -1.73
CA ILE A 302 -7.13 -22.94 -1.10
C ILE A 302 -7.61 -23.98 -2.11
N HIS A 303 -6.68 -24.72 -2.71
CA HIS A 303 -6.95 -25.58 -3.87
C HIS A 303 -7.61 -24.78 -5.01
N GLU A 304 -8.65 -25.33 -5.65
CA GLU A 304 -9.40 -24.68 -6.74
C GLU A 304 -10.45 -23.67 -6.25
N LYS A 305 -10.60 -23.49 -4.93
CA LYS A 305 -11.58 -22.58 -4.35
C LYS A 305 -10.92 -21.25 -4.00
N SER A 306 -11.51 -20.16 -4.49
CA SER A 306 -11.16 -18.80 -4.08
C SER A 306 -12.28 -18.16 -3.27
N LEU A 307 -11.91 -17.43 -2.23
CA LEU A 307 -12.80 -16.49 -1.54
C LEU A 307 -12.16 -15.10 -1.61
N ALA A 308 -12.99 -14.07 -1.73
CA ALA A 308 -12.63 -12.71 -1.39
C ALA A 308 -13.58 -12.14 -0.35
N SER A 309 -13.05 -11.40 0.62
CA SER A 309 -13.81 -10.40 1.37
C SER A 309 -13.45 -9.01 0.83
N SER A 310 -14.33 -8.04 1.05
CA SER A 310 -14.09 -6.66 0.64
C SER A 310 -14.33 -5.73 1.82
N ARG A 311 -13.49 -4.71 1.98
CA ARG A 311 -13.65 -3.64 2.97
C ARG A 311 -13.40 -2.28 2.35
N VAL A 312 -14.16 -1.27 2.76
CA VAL A 312 -13.92 0.11 2.35
C VAL A 312 -12.74 0.65 3.16
N LEU A 313 -11.72 1.16 2.48
CA LEU A 313 -10.56 1.79 3.11
C LEU A 313 -10.78 3.28 3.36
N GLY A 314 -11.59 3.95 2.54
CA GLY A 314 -11.88 5.38 2.68
C GLY A 314 -12.93 5.82 1.67
N GLU A 315 -13.76 6.78 2.10
CA GLU A 315 -14.83 7.36 1.29
C GLU A 315 -14.34 8.67 0.67
N GLY A 316 -14.64 8.89 -0.61
CA GLY A 316 -14.31 10.11 -1.31
C GLY A 316 -15.20 11.27 -0.88
N LYS A 317 -14.59 12.44 -0.71
CA LYS A 317 -15.32 13.70 -0.59
C LYS A 317 -15.50 14.25 -1.99
N MET A 318 -16.72 14.68 -2.31
CA MET A 318 -17.07 15.24 -3.62
C MET A 318 -17.78 16.56 -3.42
N GLU A 319 -17.41 17.54 -4.23
CA GLU A 319 -18.07 18.83 -4.32
C GLU A 319 -18.46 19.08 -5.78
N PRO A 320 -19.64 19.64 -6.05
CA PRO A 320 -19.98 20.07 -7.40
C PRO A 320 -18.89 21.01 -7.92
N SER A 321 -18.37 20.74 -9.11
CA SER A 321 -17.34 21.59 -9.71
C SER A 321 -17.87 23.03 -9.81
N GLN A 322 -17.19 23.98 -9.16
CA GLN A 322 -17.67 25.35 -9.11
C GLN A 322 -17.79 25.95 -10.51
N LEU A 323 -19.02 26.16 -10.97
CA LEU A 323 -19.30 27.05 -12.08
C LEU A 323 -18.91 28.46 -11.65
N SER A 324 -18.08 29.14 -12.46
CA SER A 324 -17.71 30.53 -12.22
C SER A 324 -18.94 31.38 -11.81
N PRO A 325 -18.81 32.29 -10.83
CA PRO A 325 -19.93 32.95 -10.16
C PRO A 325 -20.84 33.79 -11.06
N SER A 326 -20.50 33.97 -12.33
CA SER A 326 -21.26 34.77 -13.29
C SER A 326 -22.34 34.02 -14.08
N LYS A 327 -22.58 32.71 -13.86
CA LYS A 327 -23.65 31.97 -14.55
C LYS A 327 -24.45 31.09 -13.58
N GLN A 328 -25.47 31.68 -12.96
CA GLN A 328 -26.53 30.95 -12.27
C GLN A 328 -27.41 30.19 -13.26
N HIS A 329 -26.90 29.12 -13.87
CA HIS A 329 -27.71 28.02 -14.40
C HIS A 329 -26.83 26.78 -14.42
N ALA A 330 -27.21 25.76 -13.65
CA ALA A 330 -26.52 24.46 -13.49
C ALA A 330 -26.44 23.60 -14.76
N PHE A 331 -26.61 24.23 -15.93
CA PHE A 331 -26.54 23.61 -17.24
C PHE A 331 -25.75 24.55 -18.14
N GLN A 332 -24.61 24.08 -18.65
CA GLN A 332 -24.15 24.59 -19.94
C GLN A 332 -25.17 24.10 -20.98
N ARG A 333 -26.29 24.81 -21.11
CA ARG A 333 -27.23 24.57 -22.20
C ARG A 333 -26.46 24.84 -23.49
N HIS A 334 -26.01 23.79 -24.15
CA HIS A 334 -25.59 23.90 -25.53
C HIS A 334 -26.77 24.45 -26.34
N PRO A 335 -26.56 25.42 -27.25
CA PRO A 335 -27.61 25.92 -28.13
C PRO A 335 -28.33 24.74 -28.79
N LEU A 336 -29.67 24.76 -28.72
CA LEU A 336 -30.60 23.69 -29.10
C LEU A 336 -30.15 22.91 -30.35
N GLY A 337 -29.81 21.64 -30.17
CA GLY A 337 -29.59 20.68 -31.24
C GLY A 337 -28.73 19.51 -30.78
N GLU A 338 -29.36 18.48 -30.21
CA GLU A 338 -28.77 17.12 -30.04
C GLU A 338 -27.62 16.93 -29.03
N GLY A 339 -27.38 17.86 -28.10
CA GLY A 339 -26.33 17.74 -27.09
C GLY A 339 -26.74 16.91 -25.85
N LEU A 340 -25.85 16.04 -25.38
CA LEU A 340 -25.89 15.48 -24.03
C LEU A 340 -25.50 16.56 -23.01
N ASP A 341 -26.27 16.70 -21.93
CA ASP A 341 -25.91 17.54 -20.78
C ASP A 341 -24.87 16.80 -19.90
N SER A 342 -24.14 17.55 -19.07
CA SER A 342 -23.18 17.01 -18.09
C SER A 342 -23.41 17.56 -16.69
N LEU A 343 -23.10 16.72 -15.69
CA LEU A 343 -22.95 17.09 -14.29
C LEU A 343 -21.54 16.73 -13.85
N ASP A 344 -20.86 17.64 -13.18
CA ASP A 344 -19.42 17.56 -12.91
C ASP A 344 -19.15 17.75 -11.40
N TRP A 345 -18.32 16.87 -10.83
CA TRP A 345 -17.87 16.92 -9.45
C TRP A 345 -16.36 16.76 -9.37
N ASP A 346 -15.73 17.57 -8.53
CA ASP A 346 -14.35 17.38 -8.11
C ASP A 346 -14.34 16.69 -6.75
N GLY A 347 -13.36 15.83 -6.52
CA GLY A 347 -13.28 15.11 -5.26
C GLY A 347 -11.89 14.61 -4.91
N GLU A 348 -11.78 14.12 -3.69
CA GLU A 348 -10.55 13.59 -3.12
C GLU A 348 -10.83 12.26 -2.42
N LEU A 349 -9.96 11.28 -2.63
CA LEU A 349 -9.95 9.99 -1.95
C LEU A 349 -8.73 9.89 -1.05
N ARG A 350 -8.93 9.36 0.16
CA ARG A 350 -7.82 9.07 1.08
C ARG A 350 -8.08 7.76 1.81
N CYS A 351 -7.05 6.96 2.02
CA CYS A 351 -7.16 5.81 2.92
C CYS A 351 -7.41 6.29 4.35
N SER A 352 -8.25 5.58 5.10
CA SER A 352 -8.34 5.78 6.55
C SER A 352 -7.02 5.41 7.22
N ASP A 353 -6.76 6.03 8.38
CA ASP A 353 -5.49 5.87 9.11
C ASP A 353 -5.24 4.44 9.61
N ASN A 354 -6.25 3.55 9.53
CA ASN A 354 -6.11 2.13 9.85
C ASN A 354 -5.49 1.29 8.72
N ALA A 355 -5.33 1.86 7.52
CA ALA A 355 -4.77 1.17 6.36
C ALA A 355 -3.23 1.17 6.45
N THR A 356 -2.69 0.09 6.99
CA THR A 356 -1.27 0.01 7.37
C THR A 356 -0.40 -0.85 6.46
N VAL A 357 -1.02 -1.55 5.50
CA VAL A 357 -0.39 -2.61 4.68
C VAL A 357 -0.63 -2.32 3.19
N PRO A 358 0.40 -2.38 2.33
CA PRO A 358 0.24 -2.16 0.89
C PRO A 358 -0.39 -3.37 0.18
N THR A 359 -0.66 -3.23 -1.12
CA THR A 359 -1.05 -4.34 -2.00
C THR A 359 0.05 -5.41 -2.04
N PHE A 360 -0.29 -6.69 -1.87
CA PHE A 360 0.66 -7.80 -2.04
C PHE A 360 -0.05 -9.08 -2.52
N VAL A 361 0.73 -10.01 -3.08
CA VAL A 361 0.21 -11.29 -3.59
C VAL A 361 1.19 -12.43 -3.32
N THR A 362 0.62 -13.55 -2.89
CA THR A 362 1.24 -14.88 -2.79
C THR A 362 0.37 -15.90 -3.55
N SER A 363 0.77 -17.16 -3.60
CA SER A 363 -0.03 -18.24 -4.21
C SER A 363 -1.37 -18.45 -3.51
N GLN A 364 -1.40 -18.20 -2.20
CA GLN A 364 -2.55 -18.47 -1.33
C GLN A 364 -3.32 -17.22 -0.94
N VAL A 365 -2.73 -16.03 -1.02
CA VAL A 365 -3.35 -14.77 -0.57
C VAL A 365 -3.14 -13.68 -1.61
N TYR A 366 -4.15 -12.87 -1.86
CA TYR A 366 -3.98 -11.60 -2.56
C TYR A 366 -4.68 -10.48 -1.81
N ILE A 367 -4.02 -9.34 -1.73
CA ILE A 367 -4.60 -8.07 -1.32
C ILE A 367 -4.66 -7.22 -2.56
N LYS A 368 -5.86 -6.86 -3.01
CA LYS A 368 -6.10 -6.02 -4.18
C LYS A 368 -6.82 -4.74 -3.76
N ASP A 369 -6.39 -3.60 -4.28
CA ASP A 369 -6.99 -2.31 -4.01
C ASP A 369 -7.69 -1.77 -5.26
N LEU A 370 -8.82 -1.11 -5.08
CA LEU A 370 -9.69 -0.62 -6.15
C LEU A 370 -10.20 0.77 -5.82
N ILE A 371 -10.29 1.65 -6.82
CA ILE A 371 -11.18 2.82 -6.76
C ILE A 371 -12.53 2.36 -7.28
N THR A 372 -13.57 2.54 -6.47
CA THR A 372 -14.92 2.07 -6.78
C THR A 372 -15.86 3.25 -6.90
N MET A 373 -16.53 3.36 -8.04
CA MET A 373 -17.66 4.26 -8.23
C MET A 373 -18.94 3.45 -8.09
N SER A 374 -19.89 3.93 -7.29
CA SER A 374 -21.21 3.31 -7.18
C SER A 374 -22.31 4.35 -7.23
N ILE A 375 -23.34 4.07 -8.02
CA ILE A 375 -24.57 4.86 -8.10
C ILE A 375 -25.70 3.94 -7.69
N THR A 376 -26.36 4.26 -6.57
CA THR A 376 -27.45 3.45 -6.02
C THR A 376 -28.71 4.31 -5.93
N PRO A 377 -29.84 3.89 -6.52
CA PRO A 377 -31.10 4.58 -6.32
C PRO A 377 -31.56 4.51 -4.86
N ARG A 378 -32.07 5.62 -4.30
CA ARG A 378 -32.60 5.62 -2.93
C ARG A 378 -33.84 4.75 -2.79
N GLN A 379 -34.61 4.60 -3.87
CA GLN A 379 -35.81 3.76 -3.95
C GLN A 379 -35.71 2.82 -5.17
N PRO A 380 -34.95 1.70 -5.08
CA PRO A 380 -34.65 0.84 -6.23
C PRO A 380 -35.87 0.33 -7.00
N LEU A 381 -37.00 0.12 -6.32
CA LEU A 381 -38.24 -0.38 -6.93
C LEU A 381 -39.03 0.70 -7.69
N LYS A 382 -38.79 1.98 -7.40
CA LYS A 382 -39.50 3.10 -8.02
C LYS A 382 -38.63 3.91 -8.96
N SER A 383 -37.31 3.80 -8.83
CA SER A 383 -36.37 4.55 -9.63
C SER A 383 -36.33 4.02 -11.06
N PRO A 384 -36.28 4.89 -12.08
CA PRO A 384 -36.00 4.47 -13.44
C PRO A 384 -34.53 4.04 -13.60
N LEU A 385 -33.64 4.35 -12.67
CA LEU A 385 -32.22 4.01 -12.72
C LEU A 385 -31.95 2.63 -12.14
N LEU A 386 -31.12 1.84 -12.83
CA LEU A 386 -30.55 0.62 -12.26
C LEU A 386 -29.25 0.96 -11.53
N GLY A 387 -29.05 0.38 -10.35
CA GLY A 387 -27.82 0.58 -9.60
C GLY A 387 -26.61 0.08 -10.38
N VAL A 388 -25.52 0.84 -10.36
CA VAL A 388 -24.24 0.45 -10.97
C VAL A 388 -23.12 0.50 -9.95
N LYS A 389 -22.18 -0.42 -10.08
CA LYS A 389 -20.93 -0.45 -9.32
C LYS A 389 -19.80 -0.77 -10.29
N HIS A 390 -18.88 0.17 -10.46
CA HIS A 390 -17.68 -0.01 -11.28
C HIS A 390 -16.45 -0.02 -10.36
N CYS A 391 -15.59 -1.03 -10.53
CA CYS A 391 -14.40 -1.21 -9.69
C CYS A 391 -13.13 -1.18 -10.56
N HIS A 392 -12.34 -0.12 -10.42
CA HIS A 392 -11.09 0.07 -11.16
C HIS A 392 -9.88 -0.34 -10.31
N PRO A 393 -9.03 -1.26 -10.77
CA PRO A 393 -7.86 -1.71 -10.00
C PRO A 393 -6.80 -0.61 -9.89
N ILE A 394 -6.25 -0.45 -8.69
CA ILE A 394 -5.11 0.42 -8.40
C ILE A 394 -4.11 -0.35 -7.53
N ARG A 395 -2.94 0.26 -7.28
CA ARG A 395 -1.97 -0.29 -6.33
C ARG A 395 -1.73 0.69 -5.20
N LEU A 396 -1.82 0.22 -3.96
CA LEU A 396 -1.42 0.99 -2.79
C LEU A 396 -0.02 0.56 -2.34
N VAL A 397 0.84 1.55 -2.10
CA VAL A 397 2.24 1.41 -1.64
C VAL A 397 2.45 2.11 -0.30
N THR A 398 3.59 1.92 0.35
CA THR A 398 3.78 2.40 1.73
C THR A 398 4.13 3.87 1.82
N ASP A 399 4.96 4.36 0.91
CA ASP A 399 5.57 5.68 0.98
C ASP A 399 5.18 6.51 -0.26
N PRO A 400 4.98 7.83 -0.11
CA PRO A 400 4.74 8.72 -1.23
C PRO A 400 5.95 8.73 -2.17
N TRP A 401 5.71 9.20 -3.39
CA TRP A 401 6.79 9.40 -4.34
C TRP A 401 7.87 10.35 -3.78
N SER A 402 9.12 10.10 -4.13
CA SER A 402 10.25 10.98 -3.85
C SER A 402 11.34 10.75 -4.87
N ASN A 403 12.11 11.79 -5.19
CA ASN A 403 13.33 11.68 -6.00
C ASN A 403 14.46 10.83 -5.36
N GLU A 404 14.31 10.41 -4.11
CA GLU A 404 15.30 9.60 -3.39
C GLU A 404 15.21 8.12 -3.76
N VAL A 405 16.36 7.52 -4.07
CA VAL A 405 16.48 6.07 -4.23
C VAL A 405 16.30 5.39 -2.87
N ILE A 406 15.39 4.42 -2.79
CA ILE A 406 15.24 3.57 -1.60
C ILE A 406 16.50 2.70 -1.49
N SER A 407 17.31 2.96 -0.48
CA SER A 407 18.53 2.20 -0.14
C SER A 407 18.22 0.85 0.48
#